data_AF-A0A917JEN0-F1
#
_entry.id   AF-A0A917JEN0-F1
#
_cell.length_a   1.000
_cell.length_b   1.000
_cell.length_c   1.000
_cell.angle_alpha   90.00
_cell.angle_beta   90.00
_cell.angle_gamma   90.00
#
_symmetry.space_group_name_H-M   'P 1'
#
loop_
_entity.id
_entity.type
_entity.pdbx_description
1 polymer ?
#
loop_
_entity_poly.entity_id
_entity_poly.type
_entity_poly.pdbx_seq_one_letter_code
_entity_poly.pdbx_strand_id
1 'polypeptide(L)'
;MDKMVENNLKGIDLEKQGDVNGAIALYEENVAARFIGNHPYDRLVIIYKRLKKIDDAKRVLNIAIDVFENDVVITRADRIPKLNKFKEKLSKLK
;
A
#
# COMPACT_ATOMS: atom_id res chain seq x y z
N MET A 1 15.99 -1.22 -13.29
CA MET A 1 14.69 -1.53 -12.67
C MET A 1 14.27 -0.30 -11.87
N ASP A 2 12.99 0.04 -11.81
CA ASP A 2 12.51 1.10 -10.90
C ASP A 2 12.68 0.63 -9.45
N LYS A 3 13.33 1.45 -8.60
CA LYS A 3 13.64 1.14 -7.20
C LYS A 3 12.38 0.73 -6.42
N MET A 4 11.24 1.39 -6.66
CA MET A 4 10.00 1.05 -5.96
C MET A 4 9.47 -0.33 -6.36
N VAL A 5 9.66 -0.71 -7.62
CA VAL A 5 9.32 -2.07 -8.10
C VAL A 5 10.22 -3.11 -7.44
N GLU A 6 11.51 -2.83 -7.33
CA GLU A 6 12.45 -3.71 -6.62
C GLU A 6 12.10 -3.87 -5.14
N ASN A 7 11.76 -2.76 -4.46
CA ASN A 7 11.28 -2.79 -3.07
C ASN A 7 10.06 -3.69 -2.91
N ASN A 8 9.10 -3.64 -3.84
CA ASN A 8 7.93 -4.52 -3.78
C ASN A 8 8.31 -5.99 -3.97
N LEU A 9 9.19 -6.31 -4.92
CA LEU A 9 9.65 -7.69 -5.15
C LEU A 9 10.40 -8.25 -3.93
N LYS A 10 11.32 -7.46 -3.37
CA LYS A 10 12.05 -7.82 -2.14
C LYS A 10 11.12 -7.95 -0.94
N GLY A 11 10.14 -7.05 -0.79
CA GLY A 11 9.13 -7.12 0.25
C GLY A 11 8.34 -8.43 0.19
N ILE A 12 7.94 -8.88 -1.00
CA ILE A 12 7.26 -10.16 -1.19
C ILE A 12 8.14 -11.33 -0.72
N ASP A 13 9.44 -11.31 -1.05
CA ASP A 13 10.35 -12.39 -0.66
C ASP A 13 10.64 -12.40 0.84
N LEU A 14 10.75 -11.24 1.48
CA LEU A 14 10.87 -11.12 2.94
C LEU A 14 9.62 -11.65 3.65
N GLU A 15 8.42 -11.35 3.13
CA GLU A 15 7.18 -11.93 3.66
C GLU A 15 7.16 -13.46 3.57
N LYS A 16 7.66 -14.05 2.47
CA LYS A 16 7.78 -15.52 2.33
C LYS A 16 8.78 -16.12 3.32
N GLN A 17 9.83 -15.38 3.65
CA GLN A 17 10.85 -15.80 4.62
C GLN A 17 10.41 -15.57 6.09
N GLY A 18 9.26 -14.94 6.31
CA GLY A 18 8.76 -14.60 7.64
C GLY A 18 9.32 -13.30 8.21
N ASP A 19 10.18 -12.58 7.47
CA ASP A 19 10.66 -11.25 7.86
C ASP A 19 9.62 -10.18 7.51
N VAL A 20 8.58 -10.11 8.32
CA VAL A 20 7.50 -9.13 8.16
C VAL A 20 8.01 -7.70 8.40
N ASN A 21 8.98 -7.50 9.29
CA ASN A 21 9.49 -6.15 9.60
C ASN A 21 10.31 -5.58 8.44
N GLY A 22 11.16 -6.39 7.82
CA GLY A 22 11.89 -6.01 6.62
C GLY A 22 10.94 -5.68 5.46
N ALA A 23 9.88 -6.49 5.28
CA ALA A 23 8.85 -6.20 4.28
C ALA A 23 8.11 -4.87 4.55
N ILE A 24 7.73 -4.61 5.81
CA ILE A 24 7.10 -3.33 6.22
C ILE A 24 8.01 -2.15 5.82
N ALA A 25 9.30 -2.21 6.12
CA ALA A 25 10.23 -1.12 5.85
C ALA A 25 10.27 -0.76 4.35
N LEU A 26 10.35 -1.76 3.47
CA LEU A 26 10.37 -1.56 2.02
C LEU A 26 9.03 -1.04 1.49
N TYR A 27 7.91 -1.55 1.99
CA TYR A 27 6.60 -1.06 1.57
C TYR A 27 6.33 0.37 2.07
N GLU A 28 6.74 0.73 3.29
CA GLU A 28 6.61 2.09 3.82
C GLU A 28 7.48 3.08 3.05
N GLU A 29 8.68 2.68 2.61
CA GLU A 29 9.48 3.50 1.70
C GLU A 29 8.71 3.82 0.41
N ASN A 30 8.01 2.83 -0.16
CA ASN A 30 7.19 3.03 -1.35
C ASN A 30 5.93 3.87 -1.09
N VAL A 31 5.33 3.77 0.10
CA VAL A 31 4.20 4.62 0.50
C VAL A 31 4.67 6.07 0.65
N ALA A 32 5.81 6.31 1.29
CA ALA A 32 6.40 7.64 1.42
C ALA A 32 6.80 8.23 0.07
N ALA A 33 7.29 7.39 -0.85
CA ALA A 33 7.60 7.76 -2.23
C ALA A 33 6.36 7.83 -3.14
N ARG A 34 5.15 7.66 -2.60
CA ARG A 34 3.87 7.81 -3.31
C ARG A 34 3.75 6.90 -4.54
N PHE A 35 4.15 5.63 -4.39
CA PHE A 35 4.12 4.67 -5.49
C PHE A 35 2.74 4.59 -6.16
N ILE A 36 2.69 4.71 -7.49
CA ILE A 36 1.43 4.77 -8.26
C ILE A 36 0.76 3.40 -8.48
N GLY A 37 1.32 2.32 -7.94
CA GLY A 37 0.72 0.98 -7.93
C GLY A 37 0.08 0.64 -6.59
N ASN A 38 -0.80 -0.36 -6.52
CA ASN A 38 -1.56 -0.67 -5.30
C ASN A 38 -0.82 -1.58 -4.29
N HIS A 39 0.25 -2.25 -4.71
CA HIS A 39 0.84 -3.35 -3.96
C HIS A 39 1.27 -3.00 -2.51
N PRO A 40 2.12 -1.99 -2.25
CA PRO A 40 2.58 -1.70 -0.90
C PRO A 40 1.42 -1.29 0.02
N TYR A 41 0.46 -0.50 -0.47
CA TYR A 41 -0.74 -0.12 0.29
C TYR A 41 -1.57 -1.34 0.68
N ASP A 42 -1.84 -2.25 -0.28
CA ASP A 42 -2.62 -3.45 -0.01
C ASP A 42 -1.93 -4.37 1.01
N ARG A 43 -0.61 -4.55 0.91
CA ARG A 43 0.16 -5.39 1.83
C ARG A 43 0.25 -4.81 3.23
N LEU A 44 0.59 -3.52 3.35
CA LEU A 44 0.70 -2.85 4.65
C LEU A 44 -0.62 -2.85 5.40
N VAL A 45 -1.76 -2.64 4.72
CA VAL A 45 -3.07 -2.74 5.37
C VAL A 45 -3.32 -4.14 5.94
N ILE A 46 -2.93 -5.20 5.24
CA ILE A 46 -3.06 -6.58 5.75
C ILE A 46 -2.14 -6.81 6.96
N ILE A 47 -0.87 -6.39 6.85
CA ILE A 47 0.13 -6.56 7.89
C ILE A 47 -0.27 -5.79 9.15
N TYR A 48 -0.57 -4.50 9.05
CA TYR A 48 -0.93 -3.68 10.19
C TYR A 48 -2.22 -4.12 10.87
N LYS A 49 -3.22 -4.60 10.12
CA LYS A 49 -4.41 -5.22 10.73
C LYS A 49 -4.07 -6.46 11.55
N ARG A 50 -3.18 -7.34 11.06
CA ARG A 50 -2.72 -8.52 11.81
C ARG A 50 -1.95 -8.15 13.07
N LEU A 51 -1.16 -7.07 13.00
CA LEU A 51 -0.44 -6.49 14.14
C LEU A 51 -1.32 -5.65 15.08
N LYS A 52 -2.64 -5.56 14.83
CA LYS A 52 -3.60 -4.70 15.56
C LYS A 52 -3.24 -3.20 15.55
N LYS A 53 -2.42 -2.76 14.59
CA LYS A 53 -2.04 -1.36 14.36
C LYS A 53 -3.05 -0.68 13.42
N ILE A 54 -4.27 -0.49 13.90
CA ILE A 54 -5.39 -0.03 13.05
C ILE A 54 -5.16 1.39 12.52
N ASP A 55 -4.56 2.28 13.30
CA ASP A 55 -4.29 3.65 12.87
C ASP A 55 -3.25 3.71 11.75
N ASP A 56 -2.25 2.84 11.77
CA ASP A 56 -1.29 2.71 10.65
C ASP A 56 -1.98 2.22 9.38
N ALA A 57 -2.90 1.26 9.49
CA ALA A 57 -3.70 0.81 8.35
C ALA A 57 -4.59 1.94 7.80
N LYS A 58 -5.19 2.77 8.66
CA LYS A 58 -5.99 3.95 8.26
C LYS A 58 -5.10 4.97 7.55
N ARG A 59 -3.91 5.29 8.09
CA ARG A 59 -2.92 6.20 7.46
C ARG A 59 -2.55 5.73 6.06
N VAL A 60 -2.17 4.46 5.91
CA VAL A 60 -1.78 3.90 4.60
C VAL A 60 -2.93 3.99 3.59
N LEU A 61 -4.17 3.71 3.99
CA LEU A 61 -5.33 3.84 3.10
C LEU A 61 -5.60 5.29 2.70
N ASN A 62 -5.49 6.24 3.62
CA ASN A 62 -5.62 7.66 3.31
C ASN A 62 -4.56 8.12 2.30
N ILE A 63 -3.31 7.69 2.46
CA ILE A 63 -2.24 7.98 1.49
C ILE A 63 -2.54 7.33 0.13
N ALA A 64 -3.02 6.07 0.12
CA ALA A 64 -3.39 5.39 -1.13
C ALA A 64 -4.53 6.11 -1.87
N ILE A 65 -5.53 6.60 -1.14
CA ILE A 65 -6.64 7.40 -1.70
C ILE A 65 -6.08 8.67 -2.34
N ASP A 66 -5.26 9.41 -1.61
CA ASP A 66 -4.65 10.66 -2.09
C ASP A 66 -3.78 10.45 -3.34
N VAL A 67 -2.95 9.41 -3.38
CA VAL A 67 -2.13 9.07 -4.56
C VAL A 67 -3.00 8.73 -5.77
N PHE A 68 -4.09 7.98 -5.58
CA PHE A 68 -4.99 7.63 -6.69
C PHE A 68 -5.85 8.81 -7.15
N GLU A 69 -6.11 9.79 -6.28
CA GLU A 69 -6.79 11.03 -6.64
C GLU A 69 -5.86 11.99 -7.38
N ASN A 70 -4.62 12.13 -6.95
CA ASN A 70 -3.74 13.24 -7.37
C ASN A 70 -2.57 12.85 -8.28
N ASP A 71 -2.04 11.63 -8.18
CA ASP A 71 -0.79 11.26 -8.87
C ASP A 71 -1.03 10.24 -10.01
N VAL A 72 -2.01 9.34 -9.84
CA VAL A 72 -2.35 8.36 -10.87
C VAL A 72 -3.10 9.04 -12.02
N VAL A 73 -2.54 8.94 -13.23
CA VAL A 73 -3.13 9.54 -14.44
C VAL A 73 -4.57 9.08 -14.69
N ILE A 74 -5.42 10.03 -15.09
CA ILE A 74 -6.86 9.81 -15.24
C ILE A 74 -7.24 8.76 -16.30
N THR A 75 -6.39 8.58 -17.32
CA THR A 75 -6.59 7.61 -18.41
C THR A 75 -6.33 6.16 -17.99
N ARG A 76 -5.75 5.94 -16.80
CA ARG A 76 -5.45 4.61 -16.31
C ARG A 76 -6.74 3.88 -15.91
N ALA A 77 -7.08 2.82 -16.64
CA ALA A 77 -8.35 2.10 -16.50
C ALA A 77 -8.64 1.57 -15.09
N ASP A 78 -7.60 1.20 -14.33
CA ASP A 78 -7.74 0.66 -12.96
C ASP A 78 -7.74 1.75 -11.86
N ARG A 79 -7.63 3.04 -12.21
CA ARG A 79 -7.61 4.16 -11.24
C ARG A 79 -8.86 4.20 -10.37
N ILE A 80 -10.03 4.33 -10.99
CA ILE A 80 -11.32 4.47 -10.28
C ILE A 80 -11.68 3.19 -9.49
N PRO A 81 -11.56 1.97 -10.05
CA PRO A 81 -11.78 0.76 -9.28
C PRO A 81 -10.89 0.65 -8.03
N LYS A 82 -9.60 0.99 -8.13
CA LYS A 82 -8.66 0.94 -7.00
C LYS A 82 -8.95 2.02 -5.96
N LEU A 83 -9.24 3.25 -6.38
CA LEU A 83 -9.65 4.34 -5.50
C LEU A 83 -10.87 3.95 -4.66
N ASN A 84 -11.91 3.42 -5.31
CA ASN A 84 -13.13 2.99 -4.62
C ASN A 84 -12.86 1.85 -3.64
N LYS A 85 -12.02 0.88 -4.03
CA LYS A 85 -11.59 -0.21 -3.14
C LYS A 85 -10.89 0.33 -1.88
N PHE A 86 -10.03 1.35 -2.00
CA PHE A 86 -9.35 1.93 -0.82
C PHE A 86 -10.32 2.69 0.09
N LYS A 87 -11.25 3.47 -0.48
CA LYS A 87 -12.31 4.15 0.28
C LYS A 87 -13.20 3.16 1.03
N GLU A 88 -13.60 2.06 0.38
CA GLU A 88 -14.40 1.01 1.01
C GLU A 88 -13.63 0.27 2.13
N LYS A 89 -12.34 -0.02 1.93
CA LYS A 89 -11.50 -0.60 2.98
C LYS A 89 -11.40 0.33 4.20
N LEU A 90 -11.25 1.63 3.96
CA LEU A 90 -11.12 2.63 5.02
C LEU A 90 -12.40 2.74 5.85
N SER A 91 -13.57 2.78 5.19
CA SER A 91 -14.87 2.87 5.89
C SER A 91 -15.17 1.64 6.75
N LYS A 92 -14.56 0.49 6.43
CA LYS A 92 -14.70 -0.77 7.18
C LYS A 92 -13.69 -0.95 8.32
N LEU A 93 -12.71 -0.05 8.47
CA LEU A 93 -11.78 -0.07 9.61
C LEU A 93 -12.45 0.58 10.81
N LYS A 94 -12.89 -0.26 11.77
CA LYS A 94 -13.33 0.18 13.09
C LYS A 94 -12.11 0.61 13.91
#